data_AF-A0A959DRC0-F1
#
_entry.id   AF-A0A959DRC0-F1
#
_cell.length_a   1.000
_cell.length_b   1.000
_cell.length_c   1.000
_cell.angle_alpha   90.00
_cell.angle_beta   90.00
_cell.angle_gamma   90.00
#
_symmetry.space_group_name_H-M   'P 1'
#
loop_
_entity.id
_entity.type
_entity.pdbx_description
1 polymer ?
#
loop_
_entity_poly.entity_id
_entity_poly.type
_entity_poly.pdbx_seq_one_letter_code
_entity_poly.pdbx_strand_id
1 'polypeptide(L)'
;MNTLQNIYHLFKKDVTIEWRQKSTIASMFVYVISTVFVIYLSFKGELDATVWMAIYWIILLFVVVNLTISAFTEEAGRQFYYIRSIASAVELIGAKMLYNAIYFVVLSGLTLSILALFFGFPVENGNRFLLVAGLGSIGLANMFTLL
;
A
#
# COMPACT_ATOMS: atom_id res chain seq x y z
N MET A 1 17.36 -23.96 -10.38
CA MET A 1 16.02 -23.34 -10.39
C MET A 1 16.19 -21.89 -10.80
N ASN A 2 15.36 -21.38 -11.70
CA ASN A 2 15.46 -19.99 -12.16
C ASN A 2 14.96 -19.04 -11.06
N THR A 3 15.80 -18.07 -10.68
CA THR A 3 15.50 -17.05 -9.66
C THR A 3 14.20 -16.30 -9.95
N LEU A 4 13.96 -15.96 -11.21
CA LEU A 4 12.72 -15.31 -11.69
C LEU A 4 11.46 -16.15 -11.46
N GLN A 5 11.53 -17.48 -11.63
CA GLN A 5 10.39 -18.36 -11.37
C GLN A 5 10.08 -18.42 -9.88
N ASN A 6 11.10 -18.50 -9.02
CA ASN A 6 10.91 -18.48 -7.56
C ASN A 6 10.23 -17.19 -7.10
N ILE A 7 10.69 -16.03 -7.57
CA ILE A 7 10.08 -14.73 -7.25
C ILE A 7 8.61 -14.69 -7.67
N TYR A 8 8.29 -15.18 -8.87
CA TYR A 8 6.91 -15.23 -9.35
C TYR A 8 6.02 -16.16 -8.51
N HIS A 9 6.52 -17.33 -8.12
CA HIS A 9 5.79 -18.27 -7.27
C HIS A 9 5.54 -17.69 -5.86
N LEU A 10 6.52 -17.01 -5.29
CA LEU A 10 6.40 -16.33 -4.00
C LEU A 10 5.41 -15.16 -4.08
N PHE A 11 5.49 -14.33 -5.12
CA PHE A 11 4.52 -13.27 -5.36
C PHE A 11 3.09 -13.81 -5.46
N LYS A 12 2.88 -14.89 -6.22
CA LYS A 12 1.56 -15.53 -6.35
C LYS A 12 1.06 -16.09 -5.01
N LYS A 13 1.97 -16.63 -4.19
CA LYS A 13 1.65 -17.09 -2.82
C LYS A 13 1.11 -15.94 -1.98
N ASP A 14 1.81 -14.81 -1.95
CA ASP A 14 1.42 -13.63 -1.16
C ASP A 14 0.06 -13.07 -1.60
N VAL A 15 -0.13 -12.90 -2.91
CA VAL A 15 -1.43 -12.49 -3.47
C VAL A 15 -2.56 -13.44 -3.06
N THR A 16 -2.32 -14.75 -3.08
CA THR A 16 -3.33 -15.74 -2.74
C THR A 16 -3.66 -15.73 -1.25
N ILE A 17 -2.66 -15.53 -0.38
CA ILE A 17 -2.87 -15.46 1.07
C ILE A 17 -3.69 -14.23 1.43
N GLU A 18 -3.32 -13.05 0.93
CA GLU A 18 -4.03 -11.81 1.20
C GLU A 18 -5.48 -11.88 0.71
N TRP A 19 -5.70 -12.41 -0.50
CA TRP A 19 -7.06 -12.55 -1.04
C TRP A 19 -7.94 -13.49 -0.21
N ARG A 20 -7.32 -14.49 0.43
CA ARG A 20 -8.02 -15.36 1.39
C ARG A 20 -8.27 -14.66 2.72
N GLN A 21 -7.39 -13.75 3.13
CA GLN A 21 -7.52 -12.92 4.33
C GLN A 21 -8.18 -11.56 4.04
N LYS A 22 -9.41 -11.60 3.52
CA LYS A 22 -10.18 -10.39 3.14
C LYS A 22 -10.35 -9.38 4.28
N SER A 23 -10.22 -9.80 5.53
CA SER A 23 -10.31 -8.94 6.72
C SER A 23 -9.28 -7.82 6.71
N THR A 24 -8.04 -8.11 6.31
CA THR A 24 -6.95 -7.12 6.27
C THR A 24 -7.27 -6.02 5.26
N ILE A 25 -7.59 -6.39 4.02
CA ILE A 25 -8.00 -5.47 2.96
C ILE A 25 -9.22 -4.65 3.39
N ALA A 26 -10.27 -5.31 3.90
CA ALA A 26 -11.50 -4.64 4.32
C ALA A 26 -11.25 -3.61 5.42
N SER A 27 -10.40 -3.93 6.41
CA SER A 27 -10.05 -3.01 7.48
C SER A 27 -9.31 -1.75 6.97
N MET A 28 -8.43 -1.90 5.97
CA MET A 28 -7.74 -0.77 5.33
C MET A 28 -8.71 0.14 4.58
N PHE A 29 -9.68 -0.43 3.86
CA PHE A 29 -10.75 0.33 3.21
C PHE A 29 -11.57 1.13 4.22
N VAL A 30 -12.03 0.48 5.29
CA VAL A 30 -12.81 1.13 6.34
C VAL A 30 -11.98 2.23 7.01
N TYR A 31 -10.69 1.98 7.26
CA TYR A 31 -9.76 2.96 7.79
C TYR A 31 -9.70 4.21 6.89
N VAL A 32 -9.38 4.07 5.61
CA VAL A 32 -9.24 5.21 4.68
C VAL A 32 -10.53 5.99 4.57
N ILE A 33 -11.67 5.31 4.39
CA ILE A 33 -12.99 5.96 4.29
C ILE A 33 -13.30 6.73 5.58
N SER A 34 -13.08 6.11 6.74
CA SER A 34 -13.37 6.73 8.03
C SER A 34 -12.48 7.96 8.28
N THR A 35 -11.19 7.86 7.96
CA THR A 35 -10.24 8.98 8.09
C THR A 35 -10.64 10.14 7.18
N VAL A 36 -10.91 9.88 5.90
CA VAL A 36 -11.35 10.94 4.97
C VAL A 36 -12.66 11.56 5.42
N PHE A 37 -13.61 10.75 5.90
CA PHE A 37 -14.90 11.24 6.41
C PHE A 37 -14.77 12.15 7.64
N VAL A 38 -13.91 11.78 8.60
CA VAL A 38 -13.65 12.61 9.79
C VAL A 38 -13.01 13.94 9.39
N ILE A 39 -12.08 13.92 8.43
CA ILE A 39 -11.47 15.14 7.89
C ILE A 39 -12.53 15.99 7.18
N TYR A 40 -13.42 15.37 6.40
CA TYR A 40 -14.52 16.06 5.73
C TYR A 40 -15.43 16.80 6.69
N LEU A 41 -15.81 16.17 7.81
CA LEU A 41 -16.59 16.82 8.85
C LEU A 41 -15.83 17.96 9.54
N SER A 42 -14.52 17.78 9.75
CA SER A 42 -13.67 18.75 10.44
C SER A 42 -13.47 20.05 9.62
N PHE A 43 -13.34 19.92 8.30
CA PHE A 43 -13.12 21.02 7.37
C PHE A 43 -14.40 21.50 6.66
N LYS A 44 -15.57 20.96 7.07
CA LYS A 44 -16.90 21.30 6.49
C LYS A 44 -16.95 21.16 4.96
N GLY A 45 -16.21 20.21 4.41
CA GLY A 45 -16.16 19.93 2.98
C GLY A 45 -15.30 20.84 2.12
N GLU A 46 -14.59 21.83 2.69
CA GLU A 46 -13.69 22.70 1.94
C GLU A 46 -12.23 22.53 2.39
N LEU A 47 -11.35 22.23 1.43
CA LEU A 47 -9.91 22.14 1.66
C LEU A 47 -9.18 22.98 0.63
N ASP A 48 -8.23 23.79 1.09
CA ASP A 48 -7.24 24.40 0.19
C ASP A 48 -6.41 23.30 -0.52
N ALA A 49 -5.99 23.57 -1.75
CA ALA A 49 -5.24 22.62 -2.57
C ALA A 49 -3.95 22.14 -1.86
N THR A 50 -3.29 23.03 -1.12
CA THR A 50 -2.08 22.70 -0.36
C THR A 50 -2.38 21.71 0.76
N VAL A 51 -3.47 21.94 1.50
CA VAL A 51 -3.89 21.09 2.62
C VAL A 51 -4.41 19.75 2.11
N TRP A 52 -5.15 19.73 1.00
CA TRP A 52 -5.60 18.52 0.32
C TRP A 52 -4.41 17.61 -0.05
N MET A 53 -3.36 18.20 -0.64
CA MET A 53 -2.14 17.46 -0.98
C MET A 53 -1.42 16.93 0.26
N ALA A 54 -1.31 17.73 1.32
CA ALA A 54 -0.68 17.31 2.57
C ALA A 54 -1.44 16.13 3.21
N ILE A 55 -2.76 16.23 3.30
CA ILE A 55 -3.62 15.19 3.88
C ILE A 55 -3.49 13.88 3.11
N TYR A 56 -3.49 13.93 1.78
CA TYR A 56 -3.30 12.75 0.95
C TYR A 56 -2.01 12.00 1.32
N TRP A 57 -0.87 12.69 1.37
CA TRP A 57 0.41 12.07 1.72
C TRP A 57 0.47 11.59 3.17
N ILE A 58 -0.15 12.31 4.12
CA ILE A 58 -0.25 11.88 5.51
C ILE A 58 -1.01 10.56 5.62
N ILE A 59 -2.17 10.44 4.96
CA ILE A 59 -2.94 9.19 4.96
C ILE A 59 -2.09 8.05 4.38
N LEU A 60 -1.38 8.29 3.26
CA LEU A 60 -0.49 7.28 2.67
C LEU A 60 0.62 6.81 3.62
N LEU A 61 1.22 7.72 4.39
CA LEU A 61 2.24 7.36 5.38
C LEU A 61 1.68 6.44 6.47
N PHE A 62 0.45 6.66 6.94
CA PHE A 62 -0.17 5.74 7.88
C PHE A 62 -0.54 4.41 7.24
N VAL A 63 -1.03 4.43 5.99
CA VAL A 63 -1.38 3.21 5.27
C VAL A 63 -0.15 2.31 5.07
N VAL A 64 1.00 2.86 4.65
CA VAL A 64 2.21 2.06 4.38
C VAL A 64 2.80 1.42 5.64
N VAL A 65 2.73 2.13 6.78
CA VAL A 65 3.18 1.60 8.08
C VAL A 65 2.34 0.38 8.47
N ASN A 66 1.01 0.50 8.41
CA ASN A 66 0.10 -0.59 8.75
C ASN A 66 0.29 -1.79 7.81
N LEU A 67 0.46 -1.53 6.52
CA LEU A 67 0.74 -2.54 5.50
C LEU A 67 1.97 -3.39 5.80
N THR A 68 3.07 -2.71 6.14
CA THR A 68 4.36 -3.34 6.34
C THR A 68 4.34 -4.25 7.55
N ILE A 69 3.71 -3.81 8.65
CA ILE A 69 3.56 -4.61 9.87
C ILE A 69 2.81 -5.92 9.58
N SER A 70 1.70 -5.85 8.85
CA SER A 70 0.91 -7.02 8.45
C SER A 70 1.69 -7.96 7.52
N ALA A 71 2.42 -7.41 6.55
CA ALA A 71 3.17 -8.21 5.59
C ALA A 71 4.22 -9.13 6.26
N PHE A 72 4.87 -8.68 7.33
CA PHE A 72 5.90 -9.49 8.03
C PHE A 72 5.37 -10.38 9.15
N THR A 73 4.24 -10.02 9.77
CA THR A 73 3.66 -10.82 10.87
C THR A 73 3.11 -12.16 10.39
N GLU A 74 2.57 -12.24 9.17
CA GLU A 74 2.05 -13.50 8.61
C GLU A 74 3.13 -14.54 8.30
N GLU A 75 4.39 -14.13 8.15
CA GLU A 75 5.50 -15.04 7.87
C GLU A 75 6.31 -15.40 9.13
N ALA A 76 5.92 -14.92 10.31
CA ALA A 76 6.63 -15.19 11.54
C ALA A 76 6.58 -16.69 11.93
N GLY A 77 7.73 -17.25 12.33
CA GLY A 77 7.82 -18.60 12.89
C GLY A 77 8.14 -19.71 11.88
N ARG A 78 7.41 -20.82 11.92
CA ARG A 78 7.76 -22.10 11.27
C ARG A 78 7.77 -22.03 9.74
N GLN A 79 6.96 -21.14 9.17
CA GLN A 79 6.86 -20.90 7.72
C GLN A 79 8.10 -20.18 7.16
N PHE A 80 8.70 -19.25 7.93
CA PHE A 80 9.94 -18.59 7.55
C PHE A 80 11.09 -19.60 7.35
N TYR A 81 11.27 -20.52 8.29
CA TYR A 81 12.32 -21.55 8.21
C TYR A 81 12.12 -22.50 7.03
N TYR A 82 10.87 -22.81 6.68
CA TYR A 82 10.54 -23.65 5.54
C TYR A 82 10.75 -22.93 4.20
N ILE A 83 10.38 -21.67 4.08
CA ILE A 83 10.59 -20.92 2.84
C ILE A 83 12.09 -20.67 2.62
N ARG A 84 12.86 -20.45 3.69
CA ARG A 84 14.31 -20.25 3.63
C ARG A 84 15.11 -21.51 3.23
N SER A 85 14.52 -22.71 3.33
CA SER A 85 15.14 -23.94 2.84
C SER A 85 14.89 -24.17 1.34
N ILE A 86 13.95 -23.44 0.74
CA ILE A 86 13.50 -23.62 -0.65
C ILE A 86 13.89 -22.42 -1.54
N ALA A 87 13.96 -21.21 -0.97
CA ALA A 87 14.28 -19.97 -1.68
C ALA A 87 15.33 -19.14 -0.95
N SER A 88 16.10 -18.38 -1.71
CA SER A 88 17.11 -17.45 -1.18
C SER A 88 16.46 -16.24 -0.49
N ALA A 89 17.13 -15.65 0.50
CA ALA A 89 16.66 -14.44 1.18
C ALA A 89 16.44 -13.27 0.21
N VAL A 90 17.24 -13.18 -0.86
CA VAL A 90 17.10 -12.15 -1.90
C VAL A 90 15.83 -12.35 -2.73
N GLU A 91 15.48 -13.61 -3.02
CA GLU A 91 14.27 -13.95 -3.79
C GLU A 91 13.00 -13.67 -2.98
N LEU A 92 13.04 -13.95 -1.66
CA LEU A 92 11.96 -13.65 -0.74
C LEU A 92 11.71 -12.13 -0.63
N ILE A 93 12.76 -11.36 -0.33
CA ILE A 93 12.63 -9.90 -0.18
C ILE A 93 12.20 -9.27 -1.50
N GLY A 94 12.76 -9.71 -2.63
CA GLY A 94 12.40 -9.19 -3.96
C GLY A 94 10.94 -9.43 -4.31
N ALA A 95 10.40 -10.63 -4.04
CA ALA A 95 8.98 -10.92 -4.25
C ALA A 95 8.07 -10.02 -3.38
N LYS A 96 8.48 -9.80 -2.13
CA LYS A 96 7.69 -9.02 -1.16
C LYS A 96 7.70 -7.53 -1.46
N MET A 97 8.83 -6.98 -1.89
CA MET A 97 8.93 -5.60 -2.38
C MET A 97 8.01 -5.39 -3.57
N LEU A 98 8.00 -6.31 -4.55
CA LEU A 98 7.12 -6.22 -5.71
C LEU A 98 5.63 -6.28 -5.30
N TYR A 99 5.29 -7.21 -4.41
CA TYR A 99 3.94 -7.35 -3.88
C TYR A 99 3.46 -6.09 -3.16
N ASN A 100 4.25 -5.62 -2.17
CA ASN A 100 3.92 -4.44 -1.39
C ASN A 100 3.86 -3.17 -2.25
N ALA A 101 4.72 -3.03 -3.26
CA ALA A 101 4.69 -1.91 -4.19
C ALA A 101 3.38 -1.87 -4.99
N ILE A 102 2.96 -2.99 -5.57
CA ILE A 102 1.69 -3.07 -6.33
C ILE A 102 0.51 -2.81 -5.40
N TYR A 103 0.48 -3.46 -4.24
CA TYR A 103 -0.61 -3.34 -3.28
C TYR A 103 -0.74 -1.88 -2.77
N PHE A 104 0.38 -1.23 -2.46
CA PHE A 104 0.38 0.15 -2.00
C PHE A 104 0.00 1.16 -3.09
N VAL A 105 0.38 0.93 -4.37
CA VAL A 105 -0.12 1.74 -5.50
C VAL A 105 -1.63 1.64 -5.64
N VAL A 106 -2.21 0.45 -5.47
CA VAL A 106 -3.67 0.26 -5.49
C VAL A 106 -4.33 1.03 -4.35
N LEU A 107 -3.83 0.91 -3.12
CA LEU A 107 -4.36 1.67 -1.98
C LEU A 107 -4.19 3.18 -2.13
N SER A 108 -3.11 3.61 -2.77
CA SER A 108 -2.86 5.01 -3.09
C SER A 108 -3.89 5.57 -4.06
N GLY A 109 -4.19 4.82 -5.13
CA GLY A 109 -5.25 5.17 -6.06
C GLY A 109 -6.64 5.19 -5.42
N LEU A 110 -6.91 4.26 -4.50
CA LEU A 110 -8.16 4.22 -3.74
C LEU A 110 -8.29 5.42 -2.81
N THR A 111 -7.23 5.75 -2.07
CA THR A 111 -7.19 6.93 -1.19
C THR A 111 -7.43 8.21 -1.97
N LEU A 112 -6.77 8.35 -3.13
CA LEU A 112 -6.98 9.47 -4.05
C LEU A 112 -8.43 9.54 -4.51
N SER A 113 -9.02 8.41 -4.92
CA SER A 113 -10.40 8.35 -5.41
C SER A 113 -11.41 8.74 -4.34
N ILE A 114 -11.25 8.26 -3.11
CA ILE A 114 -12.11 8.59 -1.98
C ILE A 114 -11.97 10.07 -1.64
N LEU A 115 -10.74 10.57 -1.51
CA LEU A 115 -10.47 11.95 -1.16
C LEU A 115 -10.97 12.93 -2.24
N ALA A 116 -10.86 12.55 -3.52
CA ALA A 116 -11.44 13.29 -4.65
C ALA A 116 -12.98 13.25 -4.67
N LEU A 117 -13.60 12.16 -4.21
CA LEU A 117 -15.06 12.05 -4.14
C LEU A 117 -15.66 12.98 -3.07
N PHE A 118 -14.98 13.14 -1.92
CA PHE A 118 -15.47 13.98 -0.82
C PHE A 118 -15.16 15.47 -0.99
N PHE A 119 -13.98 15.83 -1.49
CA PHE A 119 -13.53 17.24 -1.57
C PHE A 119 -13.41 17.78 -3.00
N GLY A 120 -13.72 16.97 -4.01
CA GLY A 120 -13.35 17.26 -5.39
C GLY A 120 -11.86 17.07 -5.64
N PHE A 121 -11.44 17.39 -6.86
CA PHE A 121 -10.05 17.24 -7.31
C PHE A 121 -9.45 18.61 -7.62
N PRO A 122 -8.81 19.29 -6.64
CA PRO A 122 -8.29 20.65 -6.79
C PRO A 122 -6.94 20.70 -7.54
N VAL A 123 -6.42 19.57 -8.00
CA VAL A 123 -5.09 19.47 -8.62
C VAL A 123 -5.17 19.87 -10.09
N GLU A 124 -4.48 20.96 -10.45
CA GLU A 124 -4.44 21.47 -11.83
C GLU A 124 -3.97 20.41 -12.85
N ASN A 125 -2.83 19.77 -12.56
CA ASN A 125 -2.19 18.81 -13.46
C ASN A 125 -2.39 17.38 -12.98
N GLY A 126 -3.63 16.88 -13.07
CA GLY A 126 -3.99 15.55 -12.59
C GLY A 126 -3.10 14.41 -13.11
N ASN A 127 -2.72 14.44 -14.40
CA ASN A 127 -1.88 13.38 -14.97
C ASN A 127 -0.46 13.36 -14.37
N ARG A 128 0.13 14.53 -14.10
CA ARG A 128 1.44 14.62 -13.44
C ARG A 128 1.36 14.17 -11.99
N PHE A 129 0.27 14.52 -11.32
CA PHE A 129 0.02 14.08 -9.95
C PHE A 129 -0.13 12.56 -9.86
N LEU A 130 -0.84 11.92 -10.80
CA LEU A 130 -0.96 10.46 -10.84
C LEU A 130 0.40 9.76 -11.03
N LEU A 131 1.29 10.31 -11.87
CA LEU A 131 2.65 9.79 -12.03
C LEU A 131 3.46 9.94 -10.73
N VAL A 132 3.41 11.11 -10.09
CA VAL A 132 4.12 11.36 -8.83
C VAL A 132 3.55 10.50 -7.70
N ALA A 133 2.23 10.35 -7.63
CA ALA A 133 1.55 9.46 -6.68
C ALA A 133 1.99 8.00 -6.88
N GLY A 134 1.98 7.51 -8.11
CA GLY A 134 2.40 6.14 -8.42
C GLY A 134 3.87 5.89 -8.07
N LEU A 135 4.79 6.75 -8.54
CA LEU A 135 6.22 6.62 -8.26
C LEU A 135 6.53 6.81 -6.77
N GLY A 136 5.90 7.79 -6.12
CA GLY A 136 6.04 8.05 -4.69
C GLY A 136 5.53 6.90 -3.84
N SER A 137 4.42 6.27 -4.23
CA SER A 137 3.92 5.06 -3.58
C SER A 137 4.91 3.91 -3.70
N ILE A 138 5.44 3.63 -4.89
CA ILE A 138 6.46 2.57 -5.06
C ILE A 138 7.69 2.86 -4.19
N GLY A 139 8.16 4.11 -4.15
CA GLY A 139 9.29 4.52 -3.32
C GLY A 139 9.03 4.28 -1.82
N LEU A 140 7.88 4.75 -1.32
CA LEU A 140 7.49 4.56 0.08
C LEU A 140 7.33 3.09 0.44
N ALA A 141 6.64 2.30 -0.39
CA ALA A 141 6.42 0.88 -0.14
C ALA A 141 7.75 0.11 0.00
N ASN A 142 8.71 0.39 -0.88
CA ASN A 142 10.02 -0.24 -0.85
C ASN A 142 10.86 0.20 0.37
N MET A 143 10.82 1.50 0.70
CA MET A 143 11.54 2.02 1.87
C MET A 143 11.04 1.36 3.16
N PHE A 144 9.72 1.28 3.34
CA PHE A 144 9.15 0.64 4.53
C PHE A 144 9.33 -0.88 4.54
N THR A 145 9.31 -1.55 3.39
CA THR A 145 9.57 -3.00 3.33
C THR A 145 10.99 -3.36 3.77
N LEU A 146 11.94 -2.43 3.67
CA LEU A 146 13.34 -2.62 4.07
C LEU A 146 13.66 -2.17 5.51
N LEU A 147 12.76 -1.41 6.14
CA LEU A 147 12.85 -0.98 7.54
C LEU A 147 12.45 -2.11 8.48
#